data_AF-A0A529YCT8-F1
#
_entry.id   AF-A0A529YCT8-F1
#
_cell.length_a   1.000
_cell.length_b   1.000
_cell.length_c   1.000
_cell.angle_alpha   90.00
_cell.angle_beta   90.00
_cell.angle_gamma   90.00
#
_symmetry.space_group_name_H-M   'P 1'
#
loop_
_entity.id
_entity.type
_entity.pdbx_description
1 polymer ?
#
loop_
_entity_poly.entity_id
_entity_poly.type
_entity_poly.pdbx_seq_one_letter_code
_entity_poly.pdbx_strand_id
1 'polypeptide(L)'
;MLTRPSAPTNPLERLTGAGLAWGEGAYAKWAASIGAIAFSLYILLTAATAWFMPDANWDMLPYLAIAEEGAYPDSQALHDYAYSTVRAGVSAGDYKTLTD
;
A
#
# COMPACT_ATOMS: atom_id res chain seq x y z
N MET A 1 -17.72 38.28 24.15
CA MET A 1 -16.69 37.77 25.09
C MET A 1 -16.95 36.28 25.26
N LEU A 2 -16.04 35.41 24.78
CA LEU A 2 -16.16 33.97 25.00
C LEU A 2 -15.77 33.69 26.47
N THR A 3 -16.76 33.42 27.32
CA THR A 3 -16.53 33.03 28.70
C THR A 3 -15.82 31.67 28.74
N ARG A 4 -14.67 31.61 29.40
CA ARG A 4 -13.97 30.35 29.69
C ARG A 4 -14.92 29.45 30.48
N PRO A 5 -15.05 28.15 30.17
CA PRO A 5 -15.92 27.25 30.93
C PRO A 5 -15.60 27.32 32.42
N SER A 6 -16.63 27.36 33.26
CA SER A 6 -16.49 27.32 34.72
C SER A 6 -15.74 26.05 35.13
N ALA A 7 -14.82 26.19 36.10
CA ALA A 7 -14.02 25.06 36.58
C ALA A 7 -14.93 23.94 37.12
N PRO A 8 -14.63 22.66 36.81
CA PRO A 8 -15.46 21.53 37.23
C PRO A 8 -15.57 21.47 38.75
N THR A 9 -16.80 21.50 39.26
CA THR A 9 -17.11 21.58 40.69
C THR A 9 -17.26 20.20 41.33
N ASN A 10 -17.63 19.18 40.54
CA ASN A 10 -17.82 17.81 41.03
C ASN A 10 -16.51 16.99 40.93
N PRO A 11 -16.10 16.23 41.98
CA PRO A 11 -14.96 15.33 41.92
C PRO A 11 -15.00 14.32 40.77
N LEU A 12 -16.18 13.84 40.37
CA LEU A 12 -16.33 12.95 39.21
C LEU A 12 -15.98 13.65 37.90
N GLU A 13 -16.40 14.90 37.70
CA GLU A 13 -16.06 15.69 36.51
C GLU A 13 -14.56 16.00 36.44
N ARG A 14 -13.93 16.23 37.59
CA ARG A 14 -12.47 16.44 37.69
C ARG A 14 -11.70 15.18 37.34
N LEU A 15 -12.14 14.02 37.82
CA LEU A 15 -11.54 12.72 37.50
C LEU A 15 -11.70 12.39 36.01
N THR A 16 -12.90 12.57 35.46
CA THR A 16 -13.17 12.36 34.03
C THR A 16 -12.34 13.29 33.15
N GLY A 17 -12.27 14.59 33.48
CA GLY A 17 -11.46 15.56 32.75
C GLY A 17 -9.96 15.27 32.82
N ALA A 18 -9.45 14.85 33.98
CA ALA A 18 -8.05 14.46 34.13
C ALA A 18 -7.72 13.17 33.34
N GLY A 19 -8.65 12.20 33.34
CA GLY A 19 -8.52 10.97 32.56
C GLY A 19 -8.49 11.23 31.05
N LEU A 20 -9.39 12.10 30.56
CA LEU A 20 -9.41 12.54 29.17
C LEU A 20 -8.14 13.30 28.78
N ALA A 21 -7.72 14.28 29.58
CA ALA A 21 -6.51 15.05 29.30
C ALA A 21 -5.23 14.18 29.28
N TRP A 22 -5.16 13.16 30.15
CA TRP A 22 -4.08 12.19 30.13
C TRP A 22 -4.12 11.31 28.88
N GLY A 23 -5.30 10.82 28.50
CA GLY A 23 -5.50 10.03 27.28
C GLY A 23 -5.18 10.82 26.00
N GLU A 24 -5.65 12.06 25.91
CA GLU A 24 -5.37 13.00 24.82
C GLU A 24 -3.87 13.34 24.75
N GLY A 25 -3.22 13.60 25.88
CA GLY A 25 -1.79 13.88 25.93
C GLY A 25 -0.93 12.68 25.57
N ALA A 26 -1.30 11.48 26.02
CA ALA A 26 -0.62 10.24 25.67
C ALA A 26 -0.81 9.92 24.18
N TYR A 27 -2.03 10.05 23.65
CA TYR A 27 -2.29 9.88 22.23
C TYR A 27 -1.53 10.92 21.40
N ALA A 28 -1.61 12.20 21.73
CA ALA A 28 -0.93 13.27 21.00
C ALA A 28 0.59 13.06 20.92
N LYS A 29 1.20 12.53 21.99
CA LYS A 29 2.64 12.19 22.01
C LYS A 29 2.99 11.09 21.00
N TRP A 30 2.12 10.10 20.83
CA TRP A 30 2.40 8.89 20.02
C TRP A 30 1.67 8.87 18.68
N ALA A 31 0.76 9.81 18.43
CA ALA A 31 -0.12 9.82 17.26
C ALA A 31 0.68 9.78 15.95
N ALA A 32 1.76 10.56 15.87
CA ALA A 32 2.64 10.57 14.70
C ALA A 32 3.31 9.20 14.48
N SER A 33 3.85 8.57 15.53
CA SER A 33 4.49 7.25 15.43
C SER A 33 3.48 6.15 15.09
N ILE A 34 2.29 6.17 15.71
CA ILE A 34 1.20 5.24 15.39
C ILE A 34 0.79 5.40 13.92
N GLY A 35 0.62 6.64 13.46
CA GLY A 35 0.30 6.94 12.06
C GLY A 35 1.39 6.44 11.10
N ALA A 36 2.67 6.70 11.42
CA ALA A 36 3.78 6.23 10.60
C ALA A 36 3.85 4.70 10.52
N ILE A 37 3.64 4.00 11.64
CA ILE A 37 3.62 2.52 11.67
C ILE A 37 2.44 2.00 10.86
N ALA A 38 1.23 2.55 11.06
CA ALA A 38 0.05 2.14 10.33
C ALA A 38 0.20 2.35 8.82
N PHE A 39 0.73 3.51 8.41
CA PHE A 39 0.99 3.81 7.00
C PHE A 39 2.06 2.90 6.41
N SER A 40 3.16 2.67 7.13
CA SER A 40 4.21 1.75 6.69
C SER A 40 3.67 0.33 6.52
N LEU A 41 2.85 -0.14 7.46
CA LEU A 41 2.21 -1.45 7.37
C LEU A 41 1.28 -1.53 6.15
N TYR A 42 0.49 -0.49 5.89
CA TYR A 42 -0.36 -0.42 4.70
C TYR A 42 0.47 -0.57 3.42
N ILE A 43 1.56 0.19 3.27
CA ILE A 43 2.44 0.11 2.10
C ILE A 43 3.06 -1.29 1.98
N LEU A 44 3.54 -1.88 3.07
CA LEU A 44 4.09 -3.23 3.08
C LEU A 44 3.06 -4.28 2.66
N LEU A 45 1.82 -4.15 3.14
CA LEU A 45 0.72 -5.04 2.75
C LEU A 45 0.40 -4.87 1.26
N THR A 46 0.34 -3.65 0.74
CA THR A 46 0.14 -3.41 -0.69
C THR A 46 1.24 -4.05 -1.54
N ALA A 47 2.51 -3.86 -1.15
CA ALA A 47 3.64 -4.48 -1.83
C ALA A 47 3.59 -6.01 -1.76
N ALA A 48 3.24 -6.58 -0.61
CA ALA A 48 3.07 -8.01 -0.45
C ALA A 48 1.93 -8.55 -1.33
N THR A 49 0.78 -7.87 -1.40
CA THR A 49 -0.31 -8.25 -2.30
C THR A 49 0.15 -8.23 -3.76
N ALA A 50 0.83 -7.17 -4.20
CA ALA A 50 1.34 -7.09 -5.58
C ALA A 50 2.34 -8.21 -5.90
N TRP A 51 3.14 -8.66 -4.92
CA TRP A 51 4.11 -9.73 -5.10
C TRP A 51 3.49 -11.13 -5.13
N PHE A 52 2.55 -11.42 -4.23
CA PHE A 52 1.98 -12.77 -4.08
C PHE A 52 0.71 -13.00 -4.89
N MET A 53 0.01 -11.92 -5.28
CA MET A 53 -1.21 -11.94 -6.07
C MET A 53 -1.05 -10.99 -7.26
N PRO A 54 -0.09 -11.25 -8.18
CA PRO A 54 0.07 -10.43 -9.36
C PRO A 54 -1.19 -10.55 -10.23
N ASP A 55 -1.75 -9.41 -10.61
CA ASP A 55 -2.86 -9.33 -11.55
C ASP A 55 -2.28 -9.25 -12.97
N ALA A 56 -2.56 -10.27 -13.77
CA ALA A 56 -2.01 -10.37 -15.12
C ALA A 56 -2.85 -9.52 -16.07
N ASN A 57 -2.26 -8.43 -16.57
CA ASN A 57 -2.96 -7.44 -17.38
C ASN A 57 -2.40 -7.36 -18.82
N TRP A 58 -3.19 -6.82 -19.73
CA TRP A 58 -2.91 -6.80 -21.18
C TRP A 58 -1.62 -6.05 -21.56
N ASP A 59 -1.15 -5.15 -20.71
CA ASP A 59 0.03 -4.32 -20.90
C ASP A 59 1.34 -4.95 -20.36
N MET A 60 1.29 -6.13 -19.74
CA MET A 60 2.48 -6.78 -19.17
C MET A 60 3.51 -7.17 -20.25
N LEU A 61 3.06 -7.64 -21.42
CA LEU A 61 3.94 -7.98 -22.55
C LEU A 61 4.73 -6.76 -23.07
N PRO A 62 4.08 -5.62 -23.42
CA PRO A 62 4.81 -4.44 -23.85
C PRO A 62 5.68 -3.82 -22.74
N TYR A 63 5.29 -3.91 -21.46
CA TYR A 63 6.16 -3.44 -20.37
C TYR A 63 7.44 -4.25 -20.23
N LEU A 64 7.37 -5.58 -20.35
CA LEU A 64 8.57 -6.42 -20.35
C LEU A 64 9.44 -6.14 -21.57
N ALA A 65 8.83 -5.99 -22.74
CA ALA A 65 9.56 -5.69 -23.96
C ALA A 65 10.29 -4.33 -23.89
N ILE A 66 9.64 -3.26 -23.39
CA ILE A 66 10.28 -1.95 -23.30
C ILE A 66 11.35 -1.89 -22.20
N ALA A 67 11.15 -2.60 -21.09
CA ALA A 67 12.14 -2.65 -20.00
C ALA A 67 13.45 -3.32 -20.43
N GLU A 68 13.37 -4.29 -21.35
CA GLU A 68 14.49 -5.11 -21.80
C GLU A 68 14.90 -4.84 -23.26
N GLU A 69 14.39 -3.79 -23.90
CA GLU A 69 14.65 -3.48 -25.32
C GLU A 69 16.16 -3.37 -25.61
N GLY A 70 16.93 -2.81 -24.66
CA GLY A 70 18.39 -2.68 -24.79
C GLY A 70 19.19 -3.95 -24.50
N ALA A 71 18.56 -5.01 -23.96
CA ALA A 71 19.23 -6.24 -23.57
C ALA A 71 19.21 -7.32 -24.66
N TYR A 72 18.30 -7.21 -25.64
CA TYR A 72 18.10 -8.21 -26.69
C TYR A 72 18.55 -7.68 -28.07
N PRO A 73 19.18 -8.53 -28.91
CA PRO A 73 19.84 -8.09 -30.14
C PRO A 73 18.88 -7.73 -31.27
N ASP A 74 17.66 -8.27 -31.25
CA ASP A 74 16.64 -8.05 -32.27
C ASP A 74 15.22 -8.20 -31.69
N SER A 75 14.24 -7.78 -32.49
CA SER A 75 12.82 -7.79 -32.10
C SER A 75 12.26 -9.19 -31.85
N GLN A 76 12.80 -10.21 -32.52
CA GLN A 76 12.33 -11.58 -32.34
C GLN A 76 12.81 -12.13 -30.99
N ALA A 77 14.08 -11.93 -30.65
CA ALA A 77 14.62 -12.31 -29.35
C ALA A 77 13.91 -11.60 -28.20
N LEU A 78 13.56 -10.31 -28.38
CA LEU A 78 12.77 -9.55 -27.41
C LEU A 78 11.33 -10.07 -27.28
N HIS A 79 10.69 -10.40 -28.40
CA HIS A 79 9.36 -10.99 -28.42
C HIS A 79 9.34 -12.35 -27.71
N ASP A 80 10.28 -13.23 -28.04
CA ASP A 80 10.41 -14.55 -27.44
C ASP A 80 10.65 -14.45 -25.92
N TYR A 81 11.49 -13.50 -25.48
CA TYR A 81 11.68 -13.21 -24.07
C TYR A 81 10.38 -12.76 -23.37
N ALA A 82 9.71 -11.72 -23.89
CA ALA A 82 8.53 -11.15 -23.24
C ALA A 82 7.40 -12.17 -23.16
N TYR A 83 7.11 -12.87 -24.25
CA TYR A 83 6.03 -13.87 -24.31
C TYR A 83 6.34 -15.12 -23.47
N SER A 84 7.58 -15.60 -23.46
CA SER A 84 7.95 -16.76 -22.63
C SER A 84 7.95 -16.42 -21.13
N THR A 85 8.40 -15.21 -20.75
CA THR A 85 8.36 -14.71 -19.37
C THR A 85 6.92 -14.62 -18.87
N VAL A 86 6.02 -14.02 -19.64
CA VAL A 86 4.60 -13.95 -19.28
C VAL A 86 3.99 -15.34 -19.18
N ARG A 87 4.24 -16.21 -20.17
CA ARG A 87 3.74 -17.60 -20.16
C ARG A 87 4.18 -18.38 -18.92
N ALA A 88 5.40 -18.15 -18.43
CA ALA A 88 5.91 -18.82 -17.24
C ALA A 88 5.27 -18.30 -15.93
N GLY A 89 4.77 -17.07 -15.92
CA GLY A 89 4.24 -16.39 -14.74
C GLY A 89 2.73 -16.51 -14.53
N VAL A 90 1.97 -16.98 -15.52
CA VAL A 90 0.49 -17.00 -15.48
C VAL A 90 -0.10 -18.36 -15.83
N SER A 91 -1.38 -18.58 -15.52
CA SER A 91 -2.06 -19.82 -15.91
C SER A 91 -2.24 -19.91 -17.43
N ALA A 92 -2.44 -21.11 -17.98
CA ALA A 92 -2.67 -21.28 -19.42
C ALA A 92 -3.93 -20.54 -19.90
N GLY A 93 -4.95 -20.41 -19.04
CA GLY A 93 -6.17 -19.65 -19.33
C GLY A 93 -5.90 -18.16 -19.44
N ASP A 94 -5.20 -17.60 -18.44
CA ASP A 94 -4.84 -16.18 -18.43
C ASP A 94 -3.90 -15.84 -19.57
N TYR A 95 -2.91 -16.69 -19.84
CA TYR A 95 -2.00 -16.53 -20.98
C TYR A 95 -2.78 -16.42 -22.28
N LYS A 96 -3.75 -17.30 -22.49
CA LYS A 96 -4.63 -17.25 -23.66
C LYS A 96 -5.40 -15.93 -23.71
N THR A 97 -6.03 -15.52 -22.62
CA THR A 97 -6.77 -14.24 -22.53
C THR A 97 -5.90 -13.02 -22.83
N LEU A 98 -4.61 -13.06 -22.48
CA LEU A 98 -3.67 -11.97 -22.73
C LEU A 98 -3.15 -11.91 -24.18
N THR A 99 -3.21 -13.02 -24.93
CA THR A 99 -2.59 -13.12 -26.26
C THR A 99 -3.58 -13.34 -27.42
N ASP A 100 -4.84 -13.62 -27.12
CA ASP A 100 -5.93 -13.72 -28.10
C ASP A 100 -6.40 -12.34 -28.59
#